data_AF-A0A7C3BA78-F1
#
_entry.id   AF-A0A7C3BA78-F1
#
_cell.length_a   1.000
_cell.length_b   1.000
_cell.length_c   1.000
_cell.angle_alpha   90.00
_cell.angle_beta   90.00
_cell.angle_gamma   90.00
#
_symmetry.space_group_name_H-M   'P 1'
#
loop_
_entity.id
_entity.type
_entity.pdbx_description
1 polymer ?
#
loop_
_entity_poly.entity_id
_entity_poly.type
_entity_poly.pdbx_seq_one_letter_code
_entity_poly.pdbx_strand_id
1 'polypeptide(L)'
;MKRVLAVSFVLFVITLAVVIGQRMSTDAMAVVIGVIFGVVASIPTSLLIMAASRRSSQDHSTMSPSYPDRYFPPVIIVNPNELGTRWAPSAPGPESLPPPSHRRFRIVGDDGEVDLWDDDFIDARDWREA
;
A
#
# COMPACT_ATOMS: atom_id res chain seq x y z
N MET A 1 29.86 0.25 30.66
CA MET A 1 30.69 0.62 29.48
C MET A 1 29.83 0.96 28.26
N LYS A 2 28.93 0.08 27.78
CA LYS A 2 28.06 0.34 26.60
C LYS A 2 27.22 1.64 26.66
N ARG A 3 26.65 1.97 27.82
CA ARG A 3 25.87 3.21 28.01
C ARG A 3 26.72 4.47 27.91
N VAL A 4 27.93 4.44 28.47
CA VAL A 4 28.88 5.57 28.39
C VAL A 4 29.34 5.76 26.96
N LEU A 5 29.61 4.66 26.24
CA LEU A 5 29.94 4.70 24.83
C LEU A 5 28.78 5.25 23.99
N ALA A 6 27.54 4.82 24.26
CA ALA A 6 26.36 5.32 23.56
C ALA A 6 26.14 6.82 23.79
N VAL A 7 26.24 7.29 25.04
CA VAL A 7 26.09 8.72 25.36
C VAL A 7 27.21 9.54 24.72
N SER A 8 28.46 9.07 24.78
CA SER A 8 29.59 9.73 24.12
C SER A 8 29.38 9.81 22.61
N PHE A 9 28.87 8.76 21.98
CA PHE A 9 28.60 8.73 20.56
C PHE A 9 27.49 9.72 20.18
N VAL A 10 26.39 9.75 20.93
CA VAL A 10 25.29 10.71 20.70
C VAL A 10 25.79 12.15 20.84
N LEU A 11 26.57 12.46 21.88
CA LEU A 11 27.15 13.80 22.05
C LEU A 11 28.08 14.16 20.89
N PHE A 12 28.92 13.22 20.45
CA PHE A 12 29.80 13.42 19.30
C PHE A 12 29.01 13.74 18.02
N VAL A 13 27.95 12.98 17.73
CA VAL A 13 27.07 13.20 16.57
C VAL A 13 26.39 14.57 16.63
N ILE A 14 25.83 14.94 17.79
CA ILE A 14 25.19 16.25 17.99
C ILE A 14 26.20 17.38 17.74
N THR A 15 27.39 17.27 18.32
CA THR A 15 28.44 18.29 18.16
C THR A 15 28.87 18.40 16.70
N LEU A 16 29.07 17.26 16.02
CA LEU A 16 29.45 17.23 14.61
C LEU A 16 28.36 17.87 13.73
N ALA A 17 27.08 17.58 13.99
CA ALA A 17 25.97 18.19 13.27
C ALA A 17 25.94 19.72 13.43
N VAL A 18 26.14 20.23 14.66
CA VAL A 18 26.23 21.68 14.91
C VAL A 18 27.42 22.28 14.15
N VAL A 19 28.57 21.63 14.21
CA VAL A 19 29.79 22.09 13.55
C VAL A 19 29.62 22.14 12.02
N ILE A 20 28.96 21.15 11.42
CA ILE A 20 28.68 21.14 9.98
C ILE A 20 27.68 22.25 9.63
N GLY A 21 26.60 22.38 10.41
CA GLY A 21 25.57 23.40 10.17
C GLY A 21 26.12 24.83 10.26
N GLN A 22 27.01 25.10 11.21
CA GLN A 22 27.65 26.42 11.36
C GLN A 22 28.65 26.74 10.24
N ARG A 23 29.20 25.72 9.57
CA ARG A 23 30.19 25.89 8.50
C ARG A 23 29.58 25.81 7.10
N MET A 24 28.32 25.40 6.99
CA MET A 24 27.62 25.24 5.71
C MET A 24 27.09 26.57 5.17
N SER A 25 27.08 26.69 3.83
CA SER A 25 26.43 27.78 3.10
C SER A 25 24.91 27.75 3.29
N THR A 26 24.26 28.91 3.12
CA THR A 26 22.82 29.12 3.31
C THR A 26 21.96 28.15 2.48
N ASP A 27 22.36 27.83 1.25
CA ASP A 27 21.63 26.89 0.39
C ASP A 27 21.56 25.48 0.98
N ALA A 28 22.64 25.02 1.61
CA ALA A 28 22.68 23.71 2.23
C ALA A 28 21.84 23.64 3.51
N MET A 29 21.79 24.74 4.28
CA MET A 29 20.90 24.84 5.44
C MET A 29 19.43 24.71 5.05
N ALA A 30 19.01 25.25 3.90
CA ALA A 30 17.64 25.09 3.42
C ALA A 30 17.27 23.62 3.20
N VAL A 31 18.16 22.84 2.56
CA VAL A 31 17.96 21.40 2.34
C VAL A 31 17.93 20.64 3.67
N VAL A 32 18.89 20.89 4.55
CA VAL A 32 18.97 20.21 5.86
C VAL A 32 17.70 20.45 6.69
N ILE A 33 17.25 21.70 6.77
CA ILE A 33 16.02 22.05 7.49
C ILE A 33 14.82 21.35 6.85
N GLY A 34 14.71 21.38 5.51
CA GLY A 34 13.65 20.68 4.78
C GLY A 34 13.60 19.18 5.08
N VAL A 35 14.75 18.51 5.11
CA VAL A 35 14.85 17.08 5.45
C VAL A 35 14.45 16.82 6.91
N ILE A 36 14.93 17.62 7.86
CA ILE A 36 14.58 17.45 9.29
C ILE A 36 13.07 17.57 9.48
N PHE A 37 12.45 18.63 8.96
CA PHE A 37 11.00 18.80 9.07
C PHE A 37 10.22 17.71 8.31
N GLY A 38 10.70 17.28 7.14
CA GLY A 38 10.09 16.19 6.38
C GLY A 38 10.10 14.85 7.14
N VAL A 39 11.22 14.49 7.76
CA VAL A 39 11.33 13.26 8.57
C VAL A 39 10.53 13.37 9.86
N VAL A 40 10.58 14.52 10.54
CA VAL A 40 9.79 14.73 11.77
C VAL A 40 8.29 14.67 11.46
N ALA A 41 7.84 15.12 10.28
CA ALA A 41 6.46 15.01 9.85
C ALA A 41 6.04 13.58 9.44
N SER A 42 6.97 12.71 9.00
CA SER A 42 6.64 11.34 8.58
C SER A 42 6.40 10.37 9.74
N ILE A 43 7.00 10.64 10.90
CA ILE A 43 6.79 9.84 12.11
C ILE A 43 5.31 9.88 12.55
N PRO A 44 4.67 11.03 12.79
CA PRO A 44 3.28 11.07 13.24
C PRO A 44 2.32 10.54 12.17
N THR A 45 2.60 10.71 10.87
CA THR A 45 1.75 10.15 9.80
C THR A 45 1.84 8.63 9.76
N SER A 46 3.05 8.07 9.83
CA SER A 46 3.26 6.62 9.91
C SER A 46 2.59 6.02 11.16
N LEU A 47 2.77 6.66 12.32
CA LEU A 47 2.16 6.23 13.58
C LEU A 47 0.62 6.33 13.51
N LEU A 48 0.08 7.36 12.86
CA LEU A 48 -1.35 7.53 12.65
C LEU A 48 -1.94 6.43 11.75
N ILE A 49 -1.26 6.07 10.66
CA ILE A 49 -1.69 4.96 9.80
C ILE A 49 -1.65 3.64 10.57
N MET A 50 -0.58 3.38 11.33
CA MET A 50 -0.47 2.19 12.16
C MET A 50 -1.56 2.12 13.24
N ALA A 51 -1.89 3.25 13.87
CA ALA A 51 -2.96 3.34 14.86
C ALA A 51 -4.34 3.10 14.22
N ALA A 52 -4.58 3.64 13.02
CA ALA A 52 -5.82 3.44 12.28
C ALA A 52 -6.01 1.98 11.84
N SER A 53 -4.95 1.34 11.33
CA SER A 53 -4.95 -0.08 10.96
C SER A 53 -5.12 -1.00 12.18
N ARG A 54 -4.46 -0.69 13.30
CA ARG A 54 -4.60 -1.48 14.54
C ARG A 54 -6.04 -1.48 15.08
N ARG A 55 -6.77 -0.37 14.88
CA ARG A 55 -8.21 -0.31 15.20
C ARG A 55 -9.03 -1.19 14.26
N SER A 56 -8.72 -1.24 12.96
CA SER A 56 -9.48 -2.08 12.01
C SER A 56 -9.20 -3.57 12.17
N SER A 57 -8.00 -3.96 12.63
CA SER A 57 -7.64 -5.37 12.85
C SER A 57 -8.35 -6.03 14.04
N GLN A 58 -8.84 -5.25 15.02
CA GLN A 58 -9.63 -5.79 16.13
C GLN A 58 -11.02 -6.27 15.71
N ASP A 59 -11.59 -5.72 14.63
CA ASP A 59 -12.85 -6.21 14.05
C ASP A 59 -12.66 -7.40 13.08
N HIS A 60 -11.42 -7.68 12.64
CA HIS A 60 -11.14 -8.72 11.64
C HIS A 60 -10.77 -10.09 12.23
N SER A 61 -10.71 -10.26 13.56
CA SER A 61 -10.34 -11.55 14.18
C SER A 61 -11.49 -12.56 14.27
N THR A 62 -12.70 -12.19 13.86
CA THR A 62 -13.87 -13.10 13.76
C THR A 62 -14.43 -13.23 12.35
N MET A 63 -13.86 -12.52 11.36
CA MET A 63 -14.35 -12.56 9.99
C MET A 63 -13.47 -13.50 9.18
N SER A 64 -14.03 -14.67 8.83
CA SER A 64 -13.70 -15.41 7.60
C SER A 64 -13.39 -14.42 6.45
N PRO A 65 -12.59 -14.74 5.41
CA PRO A 65 -12.34 -13.82 4.29
C PRO A 65 -13.65 -13.58 3.51
N SER A 66 -14.53 -12.78 4.10
CA SER A 66 -15.71 -12.23 3.50
C SER A 66 -15.14 -11.15 2.61
N TYR A 67 -15.22 -11.43 1.32
CA TYR A 67 -15.04 -10.43 0.28
C TYR A 67 -15.61 -9.09 0.75
N PRO A 68 -14.93 -7.96 0.46
CA PRO A 68 -15.60 -6.68 0.66
C PRO A 68 -16.94 -6.78 -0.06
N ASP A 69 -18.03 -6.59 0.68
CA ASP A 69 -19.36 -6.42 0.14
C ASP A 69 -19.27 -5.19 -0.78
N ARG A 70 -18.80 -5.43 -2.01
CA ARG A 70 -18.99 -4.52 -3.11
C ARG A 70 -20.49 -4.45 -3.20
N TYR A 71 -21.03 -3.33 -2.75
CA TYR A 71 -22.40 -2.93 -2.99
C TYR A 71 -22.59 -2.92 -4.50
N PHE A 72 -22.95 -4.08 -5.06
CA PHE A 72 -23.25 -4.22 -6.47
C PHE A 72 -24.64 -3.65 -6.64
N PRO A 73 -24.79 -2.48 -7.31
CA PRO A 73 -26.11 -1.94 -7.55
C PRO A 73 -26.92 -2.96 -8.37
N PRO A 74 -28.20 -3.17 -8.04
CA PRO A 74 -29.01 -4.19 -8.69
C PRO A 74 -29.13 -3.89 -10.19
N VAL A 75 -28.49 -4.72 -11.02
CA VAL A 75 -28.62 -4.65 -12.48
C VAL A 75 -29.87 -5.44 -12.85
N ILE A 76 -30.96 -4.71 -13.13
CA ILE A 76 -32.22 -5.28 -13.60
C ILE A 76 -32.09 -5.49 -15.12
N ILE A 77 -31.98 -6.75 -15.53
CA ILE A 77 -31.97 -7.13 -16.95
C ILE A 77 -33.45 -7.21 -17.38
N VAL A 78 -33.92 -6.19 -18.09
CA VAL A 78 -35.24 -6.24 -18.73
C VAL A 78 -35.05 -6.91 -20.08
N ASN A 79 -35.42 -8.18 -20.18
CA ASN A 79 -35.44 -8.92 -21.43
C ASN A 79 -36.76 -8.61 -22.18
N PRO A 80 -36.74 -7.87 -23.30
CA PRO A 80 -37.96 -7.50 -24.03
C PRO A 80 -38.60 -8.69 -24.77
N ASN A 81 -37.97 -9.87 -24.77
CA ASN A 81 -38.43 -11.06 -25.45
C ASN A 81 -39.33 -11.98 -24.61
N GLU A 82 -39.58 -11.67 -23.32
CA GLU A 82 -40.38 -12.52 -22.43
C GLU A 82 -41.78 -11.99 -22.12
N LEU A 83 -42.29 -11.05 -22.92
CA LEU A 83 -43.67 -10.54 -22.79
C LEU A 83 -44.77 -11.60 -23.08
N GLY A 84 -44.43 -12.89 -23.16
CA GLY A 84 -45.30 -13.99 -23.60
C GLY A 84 -45.63 -15.07 -22.59
N THR A 85 -44.90 -15.24 -21.48
CA THR A 85 -45.10 -16.44 -20.63
C THR A 85 -45.31 -16.09 -19.16
N ARG A 86 -46.56 -15.71 -18.88
CA ARG A 86 -47.38 -16.19 -17.76
C ARG A 86 -46.62 -16.63 -16.50
N TRP A 87 -46.67 -15.76 -15.48
CA TRP A 87 -47.09 -16.07 -14.12
C TRP A 87 -47.11 -17.57 -13.75
N ALA A 88 -46.04 -18.05 -13.12
CA ALA A 88 -46.07 -19.22 -12.25
C ALA A 88 -44.98 -19.08 -11.17
N PRO A 89 -45.31 -19.18 -9.86
CA PRO A 89 -44.31 -19.30 -8.82
C PRO A 89 -43.80 -20.74 -8.82
N SER A 90 -42.68 -20.98 -9.51
CA SER A 90 -41.99 -22.26 -9.49
C SER A 90 -41.18 -22.36 -8.19
N ALA A 91 -41.48 -23.36 -7.36
CA ALA A 91 -40.67 -23.71 -6.19
C ALA A 91 -39.21 -23.99 -6.62
N PRO A 92 -38.19 -23.64 -5.81
CA PRO A 92 -36.81 -23.89 -6.19
C PRO A 92 -36.51 -25.39 -6.13
N GLY A 93 -36.39 -26.02 -7.30
CA GLY A 93 -35.63 -27.26 -7.44
C GLY A 93 -34.12 -26.94 -7.38
N PRO A 94 -33.25 -27.90 -7.04
CA PRO A 94 -31.81 -27.68 -7.05
C PRO A 94 -31.34 -27.44 -8.49
N GLU A 95 -31.09 -26.18 -8.84
CA GLU A 95 -30.49 -25.81 -10.13
C GLU A 95 -29.04 -26.30 -10.16
N SER A 96 -28.74 -27.14 -11.15
CA SER A 96 -27.39 -27.55 -11.49
C SER A 96 -26.57 -26.33 -11.88
N LEU A 97 -25.58 -25.98 -11.06
CA LEU A 97 -24.60 -24.93 -11.32
C LEU A 97 -23.95 -25.18 -12.70
N PRO A 98 -24.04 -24.23 -13.65
CA PRO A 98 -23.26 -24.32 -14.87
C PRO A 98 -21.75 -24.28 -14.51
N PRO A 99 -20.90 -25.03 -15.23
CA PRO A 99 -19.47 -25.09 -14.93
C PRO A 99 -18.86 -23.69 -14.95
N PRO A 100 -17.87 -23.40 -14.09
CA PRO A 100 -17.29 -22.08 -13.96
C PRO A 100 -16.68 -21.65 -15.30
N SER A 101 -17.40 -20.82 -16.04
CA SER A 101 -16.88 -20.20 -17.25
C SER A 101 -15.83 -19.19 -16.82
N HIS A 102 -14.59 -19.42 -17.25
CA HIS A 102 -13.48 -18.50 -16.99
C HIS A 102 -13.83 -17.14 -17.58
N ARG A 103 -14.18 -16.20 -16.71
CA ARG A 103 -14.51 -14.82 -17.09
C ARG A 103 -13.22 -14.16 -17.59
N ARG A 104 -13.07 -14.07 -18.91
CA ARG A 104 -11.93 -13.44 -19.55
C ARG A 104 -12.21 -11.93 -19.62
N PHE A 105 -11.64 -11.18 -18.69
CA PHE A 105 -11.73 -9.73 -18.70
C PHE A 105 -10.64 -9.17 -19.62
N ARG A 106 -11.03 -8.31 -20.56
CA ARG A 106 -10.10 -7.53 -21.38
C ARG A 106 -10.02 -6.13 -20.79
N ILE A 107 -8.87 -5.79 -20.23
CA ILE A 107 -8.60 -4.45 -19.71
C ILE A 107 -8.22 -3.58 -20.92
N VAL A 108 -8.91 -2.45 -21.09
CA VAL A 108 -8.61 -1.50 -22.17
C VAL A 108 -7.62 -0.48 -21.60
N GLY A 109 -6.40 -0.46 -22.14
CA GLY A 109 -5.27 0.33 -21.61
C GLY A 109 -4.17 -0.50 -20.93
N ASP A 110 -4.24 -1.84 -20.99
CA ASP A 110 -3.12 -2.74 -20.72
C ASP A 110 -2.39 -2.99 -22.05
N ASP A 111 -1.73 -1.96 -22.57
CA ASP A 111 -0.64 -2.15 -23.50
C ASP A 111 0.51 -2.74 -22.69
N GLY A 112 0.83 -4.02 -22.91
CA GLY A 112 1.81 -4.80 -22.14
C GLY A 112 3.26 -4.32 -22.24
N GLU A 113 3.47 -3.02 -22.40
CA GLU A 113 4.72 -2.31 -22.19
C GLU A 113 4.88 -2.14 -20.68
N VAL A 114 5.29 -3.24 -20.04
CA VAL A 114 5.98 -3.16 -18.75
C VAL A 114 7.26 -2.40 -19.05
N ASP A 115 7.22 -1.11 -18.79
CA ASP A 115 8.35 -0.21 -18.84
C ASP A 115 9.35 -0.69 -17.77
N LEU A 116 10.24 -1.60 -18.20
CA LEU A 116 11.37 -2.17 -17.46
C LEU A 116 12.43 -1.09 -17.25
N TRP A 117 12.08 -0.03 -16.55
CA TRP A 117 13.04 0.99 -16.13
C TRP A 117 13.43 0.72 -14.67
N ASP A 118 14.71 0.44 -14.52
CA ASP A 118 15.53 0.55 -13.30
C ASP A 118 15.54 -0.62 -12.29
N ASP A 119 16.02 -1.78 -12.71
CA ASP A 119 16.58 -2.83 -11.81
C ASP A 119 18.14 -2.85 -11.78
N ASP A 120 18.83 -1.88 -12.40
CA ASP A 120 20.31 -1.86 -12.47
C ASP A 120 21.01 -1.21 -11.25
N PHE A 121 20.30 -0.77 -10.21
CA PHE A 121 20.92 0.03 -9.14
C PHE A 121 21.41 -0.75 -7.89
N ILE A 122 21.18 -2.06 -7.77
CA ILE A 122 21.67 -2.80 -6.59
C ILE A 122 22.40 -4.10 -6.99
N ASP A 123 23.57 -3.96 -7.59
CA ASP A 123 24.63 -4.96 -7.46
C ASP A 123 25.54 -4.60 -6.27
N ALA A 124 25.09 -4.95 -5.07
CA ALA A 124 25.84 -4.80 -3.83
C ALA A 124 26.76 -6.01 -3.53
N ARG A 125 27.25 -6.71 -4.56
CA ARG A 125 28.10 -7.91 -4.40
C ARG A 125 29.57 -7.76 -4.76
N ASP A 126 30.01 -6.61 -5.28
CA ASP A 126 31.39 -6.45 -5.81
C ASP A 126 32.45 -5.98 -4.78
N TRP A 127 32.06 -5.54 -3.57
CA TRP A 127 33.01 -4.96 -2.60
C TRP A 127 33.81 -5.96 -1.74
N ARG A 128 33.85 -7.25 -2.11
CA ARG A 128 34.56 -8.29 -1.33
C ARG A 128 35.87 -8.77 -1.94
N GLU A 129 36.25 -8.28 -3.12
CA GLU A 129 37.50 -8.67 -3.78
C GLU A 129 38.28 -7.44 -4.26
N ALA A 130 38.94 -6.75 -3.32
CA ALA A 130 40.07 -5.85 -3.57
C ALA A 130 40.95 -5.71 -2.31
#